data_AF-A0A3R9TIG6-F1
#
_entry.id   AF-A0A3R9TIG6-F1
#
_cell.length_a   1.000
_cell.length_b   1.000
_cell.length_c   1.000
_cell.angle_alpha   90.00
_cell.angle_beta   90.00
_cell.angle_gamma   90.00
#
_symmetry.space_group_name_H-M   'P 1'
#
loop_
_entity.id
_entity.type
_entity.pdbx_description
1 polymer ?
#
loop_
_entity_poly.entity_id
_entity_poly.type
_entity_poly.pdbx_seq_one_letter_code
_entity_poly.pdbx_strand_id
1 'polypeptide(L)'
;MNYKVTVNGKEIEYVALIEKSRFSETEWSAIYAEIVKQNHPEVFERKKLDTDYIDAFGALIAFEERYEALLELLPQDEFSYAGTHPKWVADAVAENTLNKADVVCDVSDMLERCESLEELKNELLEYFEVK
;
A
#
# COMPACT_ATOMS: atom_id res chain seq x y z
N MET A 1 8.14 6.85 -7.74
CA MET A 1 8.61 7.90 -8.67
C MET A 1 7.43 8.70 -9.22
N ASN A 2 7.70 9.81 -9.93
CA ASN A 2 6.68 10.57 -10.67
C ASN A 2 6.94 10.48 -12.17
N TYR A 3 5.89 10.19 -12.93
CA TYR A 3 5.96 10.05 -14.39
C TYR A 3 5.06 11.07 -15.03
N LYS A 4 5.59 11.81 -16.01
CA LYS A 4 4.85 12.86 -16.71
C LYS A 4 4.78 12.54 -18.19
N VAL A 5 3.57 12.52 -18.73
CA VAL A 5 3.31 12.23 -20.14
C VAL A 5 2.32 13.22 -20.72
N THR A 6 2.44 13.47 -22.03
CA THR A 6 1.49 14.33 -22.75
C THR A 6 0.71 13.48 -23.75
N VAL A 7 -0.61 13.40 -23.56
CA VAL A 7 -1.53 12.65 -24.42
C VAL A 7 -2.59 13.60 -24.94
N ASN A 8 -2.76 13.71 -26.25
CA ASN A 8 -3.72 14.61 -26.90
C ASN A 8 -3.62 16.08 -26.43
N GLY A 9 -2.40 16.57 -26.16
CA GLY A 9 -2.16 17.93 -25.69
C GLY A 9 -2.47 18.18 -24.21
N LYS A 10 -2.87 17.14 -23.46
CA LYS A 10 -3.07 17.17 -22.01
C LYS A 10 -1.86 16.53 -21.32
N GLU A 11 -1.26 17.25 -20.38
CA GLU A 11 -0.24 16.70 -19.48
C GLU A 11 -0.91 15.85 -18.39
N ILE A 12 -0.32 14.69 -18.13
CA ILE A 12 -0.77 13.72 -17.15
C ILE A 12 0.42 13.37 -16.27
N GLU A 13 0.20 13.43 -14.96
CA GLU A 13 1.17 12.98 -13.96
C GLU A 13 0.65 11.70 -13.30
N TYR A 14 1.49 10.66 -13.30
CA TYR A 14 1.24 9.41 -12.61
C TYR A 14 2.22 9.26 -11.44
N VAL A 15 1.68 8.86 -10.30
CA VAL A 15 2.43 8.51 -9.07
C VAL A 15 1.80 7.27 -8.45
N ALA A 16 2.57 6.53 -7.65
CA ALA A 16 2.17 5.25 -7.08
C ALA A 16 0.81 5.28 -6.34
N LEU A 17 0.56 6.32 -5.55
CA LEU A 17 -0.66 6.50 -4.73
C LEU A 17 -1.70 7.44 -5.35
N ILE A 18 -1.72 7.59 -6.68
CA ILE A 18 -2.68 8.49 -7.34
C ILE A 18 -4.13 8.00 -7.16
N GLU A 19 -4.99 8.82 -6.55
CA GLU A 19 -6.39 8.46 -6.27
C GLU A 19 -7.32 8.63 -7.48
N LYS A 20 -6.97 9.50 -8.43
CA LYS A 20 -7.77 9.79 -9.63
C LYS A 20 -7.24 9.04 -10.84
N SER A 21 -7.42 7.72 -10.86
CA SER A 21 -6.87 6.81 -11.88
C SER A 21 -7.83 6.48 -13.04
N ARG A 22 -8.79 7.35 -13.37
CA ARG A 22 -9.64 7.19 -14.57
C ARG A 22 -8.89 7.65 -15.81
N PHE A 23 -7.82 6.93 -16.15
CA PHE A 23 -7.09 7.11 -17.40
C PHE A 23 -7.71 6.25 -18.51
N SER A 24 -7.74 6.76 -19.73
CA SER A 24 -8.09 5.95 -20.90
C SER A 24 -7.00 4.91 -21.20
N GLU A 25 -7.30 3.91 -22.05
CA GLU A 25 -6.29 2.94 -22.50
C GLU A 25 -5.08 3.62 -23.14
N THR A 26 -5.31 4.67 -23.92
CA THR A 26 -4.24 5.47 -24.54
C THR A 26 -3.41 6.26 -23.54
N GLU A 27 -4.04 6.77 -22.47
CA GLU A 27 -3.34 7.44 -21.38
C GLU A 27 -2.52 6.41 -20.58
N TRP A 28 -3.07 5.23 -20.30
CA TRP A 28 -2.35 4.14 -19.63
C TRP A 28 -1.14 3.65 -20.41
N SER A 29 -1.28 3.38 -21.71
CA SER A 29 -0.15 2.94 -22.53
C SER A 29 0.97 3.99 -22.57
N ALA A 30 0.63 5.28 -22.65
CA ALA A 30 1.61 6.36 -22.56
C ALA A 30 2.31 6.40 -21.19
N ILE A 31 1.56 6.25 -20.09
CA ILE A 31 2.10 6.17 -18.73
C ILE A 31 3.07 4.98 -18.63
N TYR A 32 2.67 3.79 -19.05
CA TYR A 32 3.50 2.59 -18.98
C TYR A 32 4.78 2.70 -19.81
N ALA A 33 4.69 3.27 -21.01
CA ALA A 33 5.86 3.57 -21.82
C ALA A 33 6.86 4.48 -21.10
N GLU A 34 6.38 5.54 -20.45
CA GLU A 34 7.24 6.45 -19.68
C GLU A 34 7.82 5.79 -18.43
N ILE A 35 7.04 4.93 -17.75
CA ILE A 35 7.53 4.12 -16.62
C ILE A 35 8.69 3.22 -17.05
N VAL A 36 8.52 2.45 -18.13
CA VAL A 36 9.59 1.56 -18.63
C VAL A 36 10.80 2.37 -19.09
N LYS A 37 10.59 3.52 -19.73
CA LYS A 37 11.66 4.40 -20.21
C LYS A 37 12.52 4.96 -19.07
N GLN A 38 11.90 5.38 -17.96
CA GLN A 38 12.65 5.93 -16.83
C GLN A 38 13.34 4.85 -15.99
N ASN A 39 12.70 3.68 -15.81
CA ASN A 39 13.24 2.59 -14.97
C ASN A 39 14.23 1.69 -15.72
N HIS A 40 13.94 1.39 -16.99
CA HIS A 40 14.72 0.46 -17.82
C HIS A 40 14.93 1.02 -19.23
N PRO A 41 15.68 2.12 -19.39
CA PRO A 41 15.83 2.82 -20.67
C PRO A 41 16.36 1.92 -21.79
N GLU A 42 17.27 0.99 -21.48
CA GLU A 42 17.79 0.04 -22.47
C GLU A 42 16.74 -0.95 -22.98
N VAL A 43 15.84 -1.40 -22.10
CA VAL A 43 14.73 -2.29 -22.46
C VAL A 43 13.75 -1.51 -23.32
N PHE A 44 13.41 -0.28 -22.92
CA PHE A 44 12.56 0.60 -23.68
C PHE A 44 13.08 0.80 -25.11
N GLU A 45 14.34 1.17 -25.29
CA GLU A 45 14.89 1.41 -26.63
C GLU A 45 14.84 0.17 -27.54
N ARG A 46 15.00 -1.04 -26.98
CA ARG A 46 14.90 -2.29 -27.73
C ARG A 46 13.46 -2.72 -28.03
N LYS A 47 12.50 -2.32 -27.20
CA LYS A 47 11.12 -2.87 -27.19
C LYS A 47 10.02 -1.83 -27.40
N LYS A 48 10.34 -0.53 -27.58
CA LYS A 48 9.35 0.56 -27.71
C LYS A 48 8.33 0.44 -28.84
N LEU A 49 8.56 -0.45 -29.81
CA LEU A 49 7.60 -0.75 -30.89
C LEU A 49 6.69 -1.95 -30.59
N ASP A 50 6.99 -2.70 -29.54
CA ASP A 50 6.23 -3.84 -29.03
C ASP A 50 5.32 -3.33 -27.90
N THR A 51 4.20 -2.73 -28.28
CA THR A 51 3.29 -2.05 -27.35
C THR A 51 2.78 -3.00 -26.27
N ASP A 52 2.42 -4.25 -26.63
CA ASP A 52 1.94 -5.25 -25.67
C ASP A 52 3.00 -5.55 -24.60
N TYR A 53 4.27 -5.68 -25.01
CA TYR A 53 5.39 -5.87 -24.08
C TYR A 53 5.57 -4.65 -23.17
N ILE A 54 5.58 -3.44 -23.74
CA ILE A 54 5.78 -2.20 -22.98
C ILE A 54 4.65 -1.98 -21.98
N ASP A 55 3.40 -2.18 -22.39
CA ASP A 55 2.24 -2.03 -21.54
C ASP A 55 2.26 -3.05 -20.40
N ALA A 56 2.55 -4.31 -20.69
CA ALA A 56 2.66 -5.35 -19.66
C ALA A 56 3.81 -5.06 -18.67
N PHE A 57 4.98 -4.68 -19.17
CA PHE A 57 6.13 -4.44 -18.31
C PHE A 57 5.98 -3.15 -17.49
N GLY A 58 5.46 -2.08 -18.08
CA GLY A 58 5.17 -0.84 -17.36
C GLY A 58 4.08 -1.02 -16.32
N ALA A 59 3.05 -1.83 -16.59
CA ALA A 59 2.03 -2.17 -15.60
C ALA A 59 2.60 -2.96 -14.41
N LEU A 60 3.56 -3.87 -14.65
CA LEU A 60 4.25 -4.60 -13.58
C LEU A 60 5.07 -3.66 -12.68
N ILE A 61 5.85 -2.77 -13.27
CA ILE A 61 6.63 -1.77 -12.51
C ILE A 61 5.69 -0.85 -11.73
N ALA A 62 4.62 -0.36 -12.35
CA ALA A 62 3.63 0.48 -11.69
C ALA A 62 2.93 -0.23 -10.51
N PHE A 63 2.73 -1.54 -10.62
CA PHE A 63 2.18 -2.37 -9.56
C PHE A 63 3.15 -2.53 -8.40
N GLU A 64 4.42 -2.83 -8.68
CA GLU A 64 5.49 -2.92 -7.68
C GLU A 64 5.65 -1.60 -6.92
N GLU A 65 5.74 -0.47 -7.62
CA GLU A 65 5.84 0.85 -6.98
C GLU A 65 4.63 1.19 -6.11
N ARG A 66 3.42 0.82 -6.54
CA ARG A 66 2.21 1.00 -5.73
C ARG A 66 2.25 0.13 -4.48
N TYR A 67 2.72 -1.10 -4.61
CA TYR A 67 2.85 -2.02 -3.49
C TYR A 67 3.85 -1.47 -2.47
N GLU A 68 5.05 -1.06 -2.89
CA GLU A 68 6.06 -0.46 -2.02
C GLU A 68 5.56 0.83 -1.36
N ALA A 69 4.88 1.71 -2.11
CA ALA A 69 4.30 2.92 -1.54
C ALA A 69 3.19 2.64 -0.52
N LEU A 70 2.42 1.55 -0.69
CA LEU A 70 1.44 1.11 0.30
C LEU A 70 2.12 0.50 1.53
N LEU A 71 3.22 -0.23 1.34
CA LEU A 71 4.02 -0.75 2.44
C LEU A 71 4.53 0.39 3.29
N GLU A 72 5.09 1.46 2.71
CA GLU A 72 5.61 2.63 3.43
C GLU A 72 4.57 3.31 4.35
N LEU A 73 3.27 3.15 4.07
CA LEU A 73 2.20 3.69 4.91
C LEU A 73 1.94 2.85 6.18
N LEU A 74 2.45 1.62 6.25
CA LEU A 74 2.30 0.74 7.41
C LEU A 74 3.31 1.11 8.51
N PRO A 75 3.09 0.68 9.76
CA PRO A 75 4.09 0.77 10.83
C PRO A 75 5.36 -0.01 10.41
N GLN A 76 6.37 0.73 9.94
CA GLN A 76 7.56 0.13 9.30
C GLN A 76 8.42 -0.66 10.29
N ASP A 77 8.36 -0.30 11.58
CA ASP A 77 9.04 -0.95 12.69
C ASP A 77 8.52 -2.37 12.96
N GLU A 78 7.26 -2.65 12.62
CA GLU A 78 6.64 -3.95 12.86
C GLU A 78 6.50 -4.81 11.59
N PHE A 79 6.27 -4.19 10.42
CA PHE A 79 5.76 -4.95 9.25
C PHE A 79 6.44 -4.73 7.90
N SER A 80 7.45 -3.86 7.78
CA SER A 80 7.97 -3.49 6.47
C SER A 80 9.49 -3.43 6.39
N TYR A 81 10.06 -4.43 5.74
CA TYR A 81 11.37 -4.37 5.11
C TYR A 81 11.21 -4.43 3.58
N ALA A 82 12.11 -3.81 2.81
CA ALA A 82 12.08 -3.89 1.35
C ALA A 82 12.05 -5.36 0.88
N GLY A 83 11.06 -5.73 0.04
CA GLY A 83 10.84 -7.11 -0.38
C GLY A 83 10.04 -7.98 0.60
N THR A 84 9.31 -7.38 1.55
CA THR A 84 8.39 -8.12 2.42
C THR A 84 7.28 -8.77 1.58
N HIS A 85 6.96 -10.03 1.87
CA HIS A 85 5.98 -10.77 1.10
C HIS A 85 4.54 -10.24 1.36
N PRO A 86 3.73 -9.93 0.33
CA PRO A 86 2.38 -9.36 0.50
C PRO A 86 1.46 -10.16 1.42
N LYS A 87 1.57 -11.49 1.40
CA LYS A 87 0.80 -12.37 2.28
C LYS A 87 1.11 -12.15 3.76
N TRP A 88 2.36 -11.91 4.14
CA TRP A 88 2.73 -11.73 5.54
C TRP A 88 2.17 -10.42 6.10
N VAL A 89 2.18 -9.38 5.28
CA VAL A 89 1.54 -8.10 5.62
C VAL A 89 0.02 -8.29 5.77
N ALA A 90 -0.61 -8.99 4.83
CA ALA A 90 -2.04 -9.28 4.91
C ALA A 90 -2.40 -10.08 6.18
N ASP A 91 -1.58 -11.06 6.55
CA ASP A 91 -1.77 -11.88 7.75
C ASP A 91 -1.62 -11.05 9.02
N ALA A 92 -0.54 -10.28 9.13
CA ALA A 92 -0.32 -9.38 10.26
C ALA A 92 -1.45 -8.35 10.44
N VAL A 93 -1.94 -7.77 9.33
CA VAL A 93 -3.07 -6.84 9.36
C VAL A 93 -4.36 -7.57 9.77
N ALA A 94 -4.61 -8.77 9.23
CA ALA A 94 -5.78 -9.56 9.58
C ALA A 94 -5.78 -9.98 11.05
N GLU A 95 -4.64 -10.46 11.58
CA GLU A 95 -4.45 -10.82 12.98
C GLU A 95 -4.66 -9.62 13.90
N ASN A 96 -4.10 -8.45 13.58
CA ASN A 96 -4.35 -7.23 14.35
C ASN A 96 -5.81 -6.74 14.28
N THR A 97 -6.46 -6.87 13.13
CA THR A 97 -7.85 -6.42 12.95
C THR A 97 -8.85 -7.37 13.62
N LEU A 98 -8.59 -8.68 13.61
CA LEU A 98 -9.36 -9.66 14.39
C LEU A 98 -9.21 -9.41 15.89
N ASN A 99 -7.97 -9.19 16.36
CA ASN A 99 -7.73 -8.85 17.76
C ASN A 99 -8.45 -7.57 18.18
N LYS A 100 -8.66 -6.59 17.28
CA LYS A 100 -9.39 -5.36 17.64
C LYS A 100 -10.83 -5.64 18.08
N ALA A 101 -11.54 -6.57 17.43
CA ALA A 101 -12.92 -6.88 17.80
C ALA A 101 -12.96 -7.59 19.17
N ASP A 102 -12.04 -8.53 19.38
CA ASP A 102 -11.91 -9.26 20.63
C ASP A 102 -11.48 -8.34 21.78
N VAL A 103 -10.52 -7.44 21.55
CA VAL A 103 -10.11 -6.38 22.49
C VAL A 103 -11.27 -5.45 22.84
N VAL A 104 -12.11 -5.08 21.87
CA VAL A 104 -13.30 -4.26 22.15
C VAL A 104 -14.29 -5.02 23.03
N CYS A 105 -14.51 -6.32 22.79
CA CYS A 105 -15.34 -7.15 23.65
C CYS A 105 -14.75 -7.24 25.07
N ASP A 106 -13.48 -7.59 25.21
CA ASP A 106 -12.81 -7.72 26.50
C ASP A 106 -12.85 -6.41 27.30
N VAL A 107 -12.56 -5.26 26.65
CA VAL A 107 -12.64 -3.95 27.30
C VAL A 107 -14.09 -3.57 27.67
N SER A 108 -15.07 -3.97 26.85
CA SER A 108 -16.49 -3.75 27.17
C SER A 108 -16.91 -4.55 28.41
N ASP A 109 -16.49 -5.81 28.50
CA ASP A 109 -16.74 -6.66 29.66
C ASP A 109 -16.05 -6.10 30.93
N MET A 110 -14.85 -5.54 30.81
CA MET A 110 -14.18 -4.85 31.92
C MET A 110 -14.95 -3.60 32.35
N LEU A 111 -15.47 -2.81 31.41
CA LEU A 111 -16.28 -1.62 31.68
C LEU A 111 -17.59 -1.96 32.41
N GLU A 112 -18.18 -3.12 32.12
CA GLU A 112 -19.39 -3.60 32.80
C GLU A 112 -19.10 -4.22 34.17
N ARG A 113 -17.96 -4.90 34.33
CA ARG A 113 -17.60 -5.61 35.56
C ARG A 113 -16.95 -4.71 36.63
N CYS A 114 -16.06 -3.79 36.23
CA CYS A 114 -15.31 -2.98 37.18
C CYS A 114 -16.22 -1.97 37.88
N GLU A 115 -16.13 -1.90 39.21
CA GLU A 115 -16.98 -1.02 40.01
C GLU A 115 -16.37 0.39 40.17
N SER A 116 -15.10 0.57 39.78
CA SER A 116 -14.40 1.84 39.89
C SER A 116 -13.41 2.11 38.76
N LEU A 117 -13.10 3.39 38.55
CA LEU A 117 -12.09 3.85 37.59
C LEU A 117 -10.68 3.32 37.89
N GLU A 118 -10.32 3.15 39.16
CA GLU A 118 -8.99 2.67 39.53
C GLU A 118 -8.85 1.16 39.28
N GLU A 119 -9.92 0.40 39.51
CA GLU A 119 -9.98 -1.04 39.19
C GLU A 119 -9.91 -1.27 37.68
N LEU A 120 -10.72 -0.53 36.90
CA LEU A 120 -10.68 -0.57 35.45
C LEU A 120 -9.29 -0.22 34.91
N LYS A 121 -8.66 0.83 35.47
CA LYS A 121 -7.31 1.24 35.09
C LYS A 121 -6.30 0.12 35.36
N ASN A 122 -6.36 -0.54 36.52
CA ASN A 122 -5.43 -1.62 36.86
C ASN A 122 -5.65 -2.84 35.96
N GLU A 123 -6.90 -3.24 35.69
CA GLU A 123 -7.20 -4.33 34.76
C GLU A 123 -6.73 -4.01 33.33
N LEU A 124 -6.92 -2.78 32.84
CA LEU A 124 -6.43 -2.37 31.52
C LEU A 124 -4.90 -2.37 31.44
N LEU A 125 -4.20 -1.95 32.50
CA LEU A 125 -2.73 -1.99 32.55
C LEU A 125 -2.22 -3.43 32.52
N GLU A 126 -2.87 -4.35 33.23
CA GLU A 126 -2.54 -5.78 33.20
C GLU A 126 -2.85 -6.40 31.84
N TYR A 127 -4.03 -6.14 31.28
CA TYR A 127 -4.49 -6.69 30.01
C TYR A 127 -3.62 -6.25 28.82
N PHE A 128 -3.22 -4.98 28.76
CA PHE A 128 -2.36 -4.46 27.70
C PHE A 128 -0.86 -4.57 28.00
N GLU A 129 -0.48 -5.21 29.12
CA GLU A 129 0.91 -5.30 29.61
C GLU A 129 1.64 -3.95 29.69
N VAL A 130 0.89 -2.87 29.97
CA VAL A 130 1.42 -1.51 30.05
C VAL A 130 1.99 -1.29 31.45
N LYS A 131 3.30 -1.03 31.52
CA LYS A 131 4.03 -0.74 32.76
C LYS A 131 3.87 0.71 33.22
#